data_AF-A0A286A762-F1
#
_entry.id   AF-A0A286A762-F1
#
_cell.length_a   1.000
_cell.length_b   1.000
_cell.length_c   1.000
_cell.angle_alpha   90.00
_cell.angle_beta   90.00
_cell.angle_gamma   90.00
#
_symmetry.space_group_name_H-M   'P 1'
#
loop_
_entity.id
_entity.type
_entity.pdbx_description
1 polymer ?
#
loop_
_entity_poly.entity_id
_entity_poly.type
_entity_poly.pdbx_seq_one_letter_code
_entity_poly.pdbx_strand_id
1 'polypeptide(L)'
;MVIDARQVKNKTSGESMSALRELLASYRSASRTEREKGTYFELLIRDFLKNDLTYTPQFSEVWTYKDWAESQGIDSRDIGIDLVAGLNEQEGFCAIQCIGKYWSVYAPSTIKL
;
A
#
# COMPACT_ATOMS: atom_id res chain seq x y z
N MET A 1 33.97 22.55 44.56
CA MET A 1 33.04 22.78 43.45
C MET A 1 32.22 21.49 43.30
N VAL A 2 31.04 21.44 43.90
CA VAL A 2 30.18 20.23 43.93
C VAL A 2 29.00 20.56 43.03
N ILE A 3 28.82 19.82 41.94
CA ILE A 3 27.68 20.00 41.04
C ILE A 3 26.52 19.19 41.61
N ASP A 4 25.42 19.87 41.94
CA ASP A 4 24.18 19.32 42.46
C ASP A 4 23.47 18.50 41.38
N ALA A 5 23.11 17.25 41.70
CA ALA A 5 22.45 16.29 40.80
C ALA A 5 20.92 16.48 40.67
N ARG A 6 20.37 17.63 41.06
CA ARG A 6 18.92 17.93 40.99
C ARG A 6 18.56 18.90 39.89
N GLN A 7 18.79 18.54 38.63
CA GLN A 7 17.95 18.97 37.49
C GLN A 7 18.27 18.08 36.26
N VAL A 8 17.73 16.86 36.23
CA VAL A 8 17.47 16.16 34.95
C VAL A 8 15.98 15.89 34.89
N LYS A 9 15.21 16.97 34.74
CA LYS A 9 13.90 16.90 34.11
C LYS A 9 14.02 17.58 32.75
N ASN A 10 13.30 17.03 31.78
CA ASN A 10 13.19 17.41 30.37
C ASN A 10 14.16 16.59 29.50
N LYS A 11 13.72 15.88 28.47
CA LYS A 11 12.51 16.03 27.65
C LYS A 11 12.37 14.70 26.92
N THR A 12 11.27 13.97 27.08
CA THR A 12 10.90 12.97 26.08
C THR A 12 10.69 13.76 24.80
N SER A 13 11.67 13.73 23.90
CA SER A 13 11.52 14.24 22.56
C SER A 13 10.32 13.52 21.98
N GLY A 14 9.22 14.25 21.77
CA GLY A 14 8.12 13.75 20.97
C GLY A 14 8.73 13.26 19.67
N GLU A 15 8.62 11.96 19.43
CA GLU A 15 8.93 11.37 18.13
C GLU A 15 8.20 12.24 17.11
N SER A 16 8.93 12.84 16.16
CA SER A 16 8.27 13.41 14.98
C SER A 16 7.42 12.29 14.40
N MET A 17 6.10 12.43 14.51
CA MET A 17 5.16 11.54 13.85
C MET A 17 5.57 11.53 12.38
N SER A 18 6.07 10.41 11.88
CA SER A 18 6.47 10.35 10.48
C SER A 18 5.22 10.57 9.63
N ALA A 19 5.34 11.24 8.49
CA ALA A 19 4.21 11.47 7.58
C ALA A 19 3.45 10.17 7.26
N LEU A 20 4.17 9.04 7.21
CA LEU A 20 3.58 7.70 7.08
C LEU A 20 2.69 7.33 8.28
N ARG A 21 3.15 7.55 9.53
CA ARG A 21 2.34 7.26 10.71
C ARG A 21 1.11 8.17 10.79
N GLU A 22 1.21 9.42 10.35
CA GLU A 22 0.07 10.34 10.25
C GLU A 22 -0.94 9.90 9.19
N LEU A 23 -0.48 9.47 8.01
CA LEU A 23 -1.32 8.92 6.96
C LEU A 23 -2.03 7.63 7.42
N LEU A 24 -1.31 6.73 8.07
CA LEU A 24 -1.92 5.51 8.63
C LEU A 24 -2.92 5.83 9.75
N ALA A 25 -2.66 6.87 10.54
CA ALA A 25 -3.60 7.34 11.56
C ALA A 25 -4.86 7.95 10.94
N SER A 26 -4.73 8.71 9.84
CA SER A 26 -5.88 9.30 9.15
C SER A 26 -6.76 8.23 8.48
N TYR A 27 -6.17 7.17 7.92
CA TYR A 27 -6.96 6.04 7.41
C TYR A 27 -7.72 5.31 8.51
N ARG A 28 -7.10 5.13 9.69
CA ARG A 28 -7.77 4.50 10.84
C ARG A 28 -8.93 5.34 11.38
N SER A 29 -8.81 6.66 11.39
CA SER A 29 -9.87 7.55 11.88
C SER A 29 -10.98 7.77 10.87
N ALA A 30 -10.68 7.76 9.57
CA ALA A 30 -11.66 7.92 8.50
C ALA A 30 -12.52 6.66 8.28
N SER A 31 -11.97 5.48 8.54
CA SER A 31 -12.67 4.21 8.31
C SER A 31 -13.76 3.95 9.35
N ARG A 32 -14.99 3.75 8.88
CA ARG A 32 -16.14 3.38 9.72
C ARG A 32 -16.37 1.87 9.77
N THR A 33 -15.81 1.15 8.80
CA THR A 33 -15.93 -0.31 8.67
C THR A 33 -14.58 -0.97 8.37
N GLU A 34 -14.46 -2.28 8.63
CA GLU A 34 -13.27 -3.05 8.26
C GLU A 34 -13.07 -3.11 6.73
N ARG A 35 -14.15 -3.02 5.95
CA ARG A 35 -14.07 -2.99 4.48
C ARG A 35 -13.42 -1.70 3.98
N GLU A 36 -13.77 -0.55 4.54
CA GLU A 36 -13.13 0.73 4.19
C GLU A 36 -11.64 0.75 4.58
N LYS A 37 -11.27 0.14 5.71
CA LYS A 37 -9.85 -0.03 6.08
C LYS A 37 -9.10 -0.85 5.03
N GLY A 38 -9.71 -1.94 4.56
CA GLY A 38 -9.17 -2.77 3.47
C GLY A 38 -8.93 -1.93 2.22
N THR A 39 -9.95 -1.22 1.75
CA THR A 39 -9.84 -0.36 0.56
C THR A 39 -8.76 0.72 0.69
N TYR A 40 -8.64 1.38 1.84
CA TYR A 40 -7.55 2.36 2.04
C TYR A 40 -6.16 1.72 2.04
N PHE A 41 -6.05 0.49 2.57
CA PHE A 41 -4.82 -0.26 2.51
C PHE A 41 -4.45 -0.63 1.07
N GLU A 42 -5.42 -1.10 0.27
CA GLU A 42 -5.23 -1.39 -1.16
C GLU A 42 -4.73 -0.16 -1.93
N LEU A 43 -5.36 1.01 -1.72
CA LEU A 43 -4.94 2.26 -2.36
C LEU A 43 -3.54 2.71 -1.92
N LEU A 44 -3.21 2.54 -0.63
CA LEU A 44 -1.87 2.82 -0.12
C LEU A 44 -0.82 1.93 -0.78
N ILE A 45 -1.09 0.62 -0.93
CA ILE A 45 -0.16 -0.30 -1.59
C ILE A 45 -0.01 0.05 -3.06
N ARG A 46 -1.09 0.37 -3.78
CA ARG A 46 -1.02 0.84 -5.17
C ARG A 46 -0.08 2.04 -5.30
N ASP A 47 -0.29 3.07 -4.49
CA ASP A 47 0.50 4.29 -4.57
C ASP A 47 1.95 4.05 -4.12
N PHE A 48 2.19 3.17 -3.14
CA PHE A 48 3.52 2.74 -2.76
C PHE A 48 4.26 2.06 -3.92
N LEU A 49 3.64 1.07 -4.57
CA LEU A 49 4.25 0.35 -5.69
C LEU A 49 4.56 1.26 -6.88
N LYS A 50 3.75 2.31 -7.09
CA LYS A 50 3.96 3.32 -8.13
C LYS A 50 5.08 4.32 -7.84
N ASN A 51 5.50 4.48 -6.59
CA ASN A 51 6.45 5.53 -6.20
C ASN A 51 7.76 4.99 -5.59
N ASP A 52 7.79 3.73 -5.14
CA ASP A 52 8.98 3.14 -4.54
C ASP A 52 10.04 2.82 -5.60
N LEU A 53 11.30 3.17 -5.32
CA LEU A 53 12.44 2.98 -6.23
C LEU A 53 12.72 1.50 -6.54
N THR A 54 12.30 0.59 -5.68
CA THR A 54 12.47 -0.86 -5.89
C THR A 54 11.51 -1.38 -6.95
N TYR A 55 10.27 -0.87 -6.96
CA TYR A 55 9.17 -1.41 -7.78
C TYR A 55 8.91 -0.62 -9.05
N THR A 56 9.18 0.70 -9.05
CA THR A 56 9.03 1.55 -10.24
C THR A 56 9.78 1.07 -11.48
N PRO A 57 10.98 0.45 -11.40
CA PRO A 57 11.60 -0.16 -12.58
C PRO A 57 10.87 -1.41 -13.08
N GLN A 58 10.16 -2.12 -12.20
CA GLN A 58 9.52 -3.41 -12.51
C GLN A 58 8.13 -3.24 -13.13
N PHE A 59 7.38 -2.21 -12.72
CA PHE A 59 5.99 -2.01 -13.12
C PHE A 59 5.80 -0.78 -14.00
N SER A 60 5.03 -0.92 -15.07
CA SER A 60 4.65 0.18 -15.98
C SER A 60 3.54 1.05 -15.38
N GLU A 61 2.55 0.38 -14.78
CA GLU A 61 1.43 1.02 -14.10
C GLU A 61 0.79 -0.01 -13.15
N VAL A 62 0.10 0.48 -12.11
CA VAL A 62 -0.63 -0.32 -11.13
C VAL A 62 -2.05 0.21 -10.98
N TRP A 63 -3.03 -0.65 -11.21
CA TRP A 63 -4.47 -0.37 -11.13
C TRP A 63 -5.11 -1.11 -9.97
N THR A 64 -6.31 -0.68 -9.56
CA THR A 64 -7.20 -1.59 -8.84
C THR A 64 -7.69 -2.67 -9.82
N TYR A 65 -8.00 -3.87 -9.32
CA TYR A 65 -8.53 -4.94 -10.18
C TYR A 65 -9.77 -4.48 -10.93
N LYS A 66 -10.66 -3.73 -10.26
CA LYS A 66 -11.86 -3.20 -10.85
C LYS A 66 -11.56 -2.27 -12.02
N ASP A 67 -10.69 -1.28 -11.84
CA ASP A 67 -10.36 -0.30 -12.89
C ASP A 67 -9.69 -0.98 -14.08
N TRP A 68 -8.79 -1.94 -13.80
CA TRP A 68 -8.14 -2.73 -14.85
C TRP A 68 -9.16 -3.59 -15.62
N ALA A 69 -10.03 -4.32 -14.93
CA ALA A 69 -11.07 -5.14 -15.53
C ALA A 69 -12.02 -4.33 -16.42
N GLU A 70 -12.46 -3.17 -15.94
CA GLU A 70 -13.29 -2.23 -16.71
C GLU A 70 -12.54 -1.75 -17.96
N SER A 71 -11.24 -1.43 -17.86
CA SER A 71 -10.41 -1.01 -19.01
C SER A 71 -10.24 -2.11 -20.08
N GLN A 72 -10.25 -3.38 -19.67
CA GLN A 72 -10.13 -4.54 -20.56
C GLN A 72 -11.49 -5.04 -21.07
N GLY A 73 -12.61 -4.51 -20.57
CA GLY A 73 -13.96 -4.95 -20.92
C GLY A 73 -14.32 -6.35 -20.39
N ILE A 74 -13.73 -6.75 -19.26
CA ILE A 74 -13.94 -8.07 -18.62
C ILE A 74 -14.72 -7.93 -17.30
N ASP A 75 -15.21 -9.05 -16.74
CA ASP A 75 -15.97 -9.05 -15.49
C ASP A 75 -15.10 -8.55 -14.31
N SER A 76 -15.54 -7.47 -13.68
CA SER A 76 -14.89 -6.84 -12.53
C SER A 76 -15.32 -7.41 -11.19
N ARG A 77 -15.98 -8.58 -11.17
CA ARG A 77 -16.36 -9.27 -9.93
C ARG A 77 -15.13 -9.56 -9.08
N ASP A 78 -15.28 -9.40 -7.77
CA ASP A 78 -14.26 -9.76 -6.79
C ASP A 78 -13.91 -11.25 -6.89
N ILE A 79 -12.68 -11.52 -7.34
CA ILE A 79 -12.08 -12.86 -7.45
C ILE A 79 -10.89 -13.02 -6.49
N GLY A 80 -10.75 -12.12 -5.50
CA GLY A 80 -9.64 -12.10 -4.56
C GLY A 80 -8.36 -11.43 -5.11
N ILE A 81 -8.46 -10.68 -6.20
CA ILE A 81 -7.39 -9.82 -6.71
C ILE A 81 -7.73 -8.37 -6.34
N ASP A 82 -6.81 -7.68 -5.68
CA ASP A 82 -7.02 -6.30 -5.25
C ASP A 82 -6.42 -5.31 -6.25
N LEU A 83 -5.18 -5.59 -6.70
CA LEU A 83 -4.46 -4.75 -7.66
C LEU A 83 -3.93 -5.58 -8.84
N VAL A 84 -3.75 -4.91 -9.97
CA VAL A 84 -3.07 -5.47 -11.15
C VAL A 84 -1.94 -4.54 -11.54
N ALA A 85 -0.74 -5.09 -11.75
CA ALA A 85 0.43 -4.33 -12.19
C ALA A 85 0.87 -4.78 -13.59
N GLY A 86 1.06 -3.85 -14.51
CA GLY A 86 1.69 -4.11 -15.80
C GLY A 86 3.20 -4.23 -15.62
N LEU A 87 3.84 -5.14 -16.35
CA LEU A 87 5.29 -5.35 -16.27
C LEU A 87 6.04 -4.47 -17.27
N ASN A 88 7.20 -3.92 -16.88
CA ASN A 88 8.03 -3.08 -17.77
C ASN A 88 8.91 -3.90 -18.71
N GLU A 89 9.54 -4.97 -18.20
CA GLU A 89 10.55 -5.73 -18.95
C GLU A 89 9.97 -6.83 -19.84
N GLN A 90 8.69 -7.17 -19.66
CA GLN A 90 8.02 -8.23 -20.40
C GLN A 90 6.54 -7.90 -20.61
N GLU A 91 5.96 -8.42 -21.68
CA GLU A 91 4.53 -8.32 -21.92
C GLU A 91 3.78 -9.18 -20.89
N GLY A 92 2.91 -8.55 -20.10
CA GLY A 92 2.09 -9.26 -19.12
C GLY A 92 1.66 -8.42 -17.93
N PHE A 93 0.87 -9.06 -17.07
CA PHE A 93 0.33 -8.49 -15.85
C PHE A 93 0.63 -9.38 -14.65
N CYS A 94 0.82 -8.75 -13.50
CA CYS A 94 0.89 -9.40 -12.20
C CYS A 94 -0.39 -9.10 -11.40
N ALA A 95 -1.00 -10.15 -10.85
CA ALA A 95 -2.07 -10.00 -9.88
C ALA A 95 -1.47 -9.79 -8.49
N ILE A 96 -2.07 -8.89 -7.72
CA ILE A 96 -1.60 -8.55 -6.37
C ILE A 96 -2.80 -8.63 -5.43
N GLN A 97 -2.61 -9.37 -4.34
CA GLN A 97 -3.58 -9.46 -3.25
C GLN A 97 -3.01 -8.78 -2.01
N CYS A 98 -3.80 -7.92 -1.37
CA CYS A 98 -3.51 -7.14 -0.17
C CYS A 98 -4.24 -7.76 1.03
N ILE A 99 -3.54 -8.57 1.82
CA ILE A 99 -4.10 -9.19 3.03
C ILE A 99 -3.71 -8.35 4.25
N GLY A 100 -4.53 -7.35 4.58
CA GLY A 100 -4.60 -6.60 5.85
C GLY A 100 -3.35 -5.83 6.32
N LYS A 101 -2.16 -6.45 6.28
CA LYS A 101 -0.84 -5.90 6.64
C LYS A 101 0.23 -6.20 5.59
N TYR A 102 -0.02 -7.12 4.66
CA TYR A 102 0.95 -7.60 3.68
C TYR A 102 0.31 -7.69 2.30
N TRP A 103 1.12 -7.73 1.25
CA TRP A 103 0.66 -8.08 -0.09
C TRP A 103 1.46 -9.26 -0.63
N SER A 104 0.90 -9.96 -1.61
CA SER A 104 1.60 -10.99 -2.39
C SER A 104 1.42 -10.72 -3.87
N VAL A 105 2.53 -10.80 -4.60
CA VAL A 105 2.56 -10.66 -6.06
C VAL A 105 2.53 -12.06 -6.65
N TYR A 106 1.55 -12.32 -7.51
CA TYR A 106 1.43 -13.57 -8.25
C TYR A 106 2.01 -13.36 -9.67
N ALA A 107 2.86 -14.31 -10.09
CA ALA A 107 3.70 -14.27 -11.28
C ALA A 107 2.92 -14.22 -12.62
N PRO A 108 3.58 -13.87 -13.76
CA PRO A 108 2.96 -13.47 -15.04
C PRO A 108 2.24 -14.58 -15.82
N SER A 109 2.02 -15.75 -15.22
CA SER A 109 1.28 -16.82 -15.87
C SER A 109 -0.20 -16.47 -15.85
N THR A 110 -0.65 -15.78 -16.90
CA THR A 110 -2.05 -15.55 -17.31
C THR A 110 -2.99 -15.43 -16.11
N ILE A 111 -3.43 -14.21 -15.78
CA ILE A 111 -4.65 -14.05 -14.97
C ILE A 111 -5.73 -14.86 -15.69
N LYS A 112 -5.97 -16.09 -15.22
CA LYS A 112 -6.98 -16.98 -15.77
C LYS A 112 -8.29 -16.49 -15.18
N LEU A 113 -8.86 -15.50 -15.87
CA LEU A 113 -10.24 -15.07 -15.69
C LEU A 113 -11.19 -16.21 -16.06
#